data_AF-A0A024FFD6-F1
#
_entry.id   AF-A0A024FFD6-F1
#
_cell.length_a   1.000
_cell.length_b   1.000
_cell.length_c   1.000
_cell.angle_alpha   90.00
_cell.angle_beta   90.00
_cell.angle_gamma   90.00
#
_symmetry.space_group_name_H-M   'P 1'
#
loop_
_entity.id
_entity.type
_entity.pdbx_description
1 polymer ?
#
loop_
_entity_poly.entity_id
_entity_poly.type
_entity_poly.pdbx_seq_one_letter_code
_entity_poly.pdbx_strand_id
1 'polypeptide(L)' 'MFAIIAVGTFAGLKLDKNYPNQHNLYTLILTLGSVIISIVYVIRRIIAVSKNDNK' A
#
# COMPACT_ATOMS: atom_id res chain seq x y z
N MET A 1 5.18 6.69 1.90
CA MET A 1 3.80 6.73 1.37
C MET A 1 3.79 6.54 -0.15
N PHE A 2 4.33 7.47 -0.94
CA PHE A 2 4.37 7.35 -2.41
C PHE A 2 5.00 6.05 -2.94
N ALA A 3 6.11 5.59 -2.36
CA ALA A 3 6.75 4.34 -2.77
C ALA A 3 5.86 3.11 -2.56
N ILE A 4 5.13 3.04 -1.43
CA ILE A 4 4.26 1.91 -1.09
C ILE A 4 3.10 1.86 -2.10
N ILE A 5 2.48 3.00 -2.36
CA ILE A 5 1.37 3.15 -3.31
C ILE A 5 1.81 2.82 -4.73
N ALA A 6 2.97 3.32 -5.17
CA ALA A 6 3.51 3.03 -6.49
C ALA A 6 3.76 1.52 -6.69
N VAL A 7 4.30 0.83 -5.68
CA VAL A 7 4.52 -0.62 -5.72
C VAL A 7 3.19 -1.38 -5.75
N GLY A 8 2.21 -1.00 -4.93
CA GLY A 8 0.89 -1.62 -4.90
C GLY A 8 0.17 -1.50 -6.24
N THR A 9 0.15 -0.31 -6.83
CA THR A 9 -0.47 -0.07 -8.15
C THR A 9 0.26 -0.83 -9.26
N PHE A 10 1.59 -0.81 -9.29
CA PHE A 10 2.36 -1.48 -10.33
C PHE A 10 2.23 -3.01 -10.26
N ALA A 11 2.25 -3.58 -9.05
CA ALA A 11 1.98 -4.99 -8.83
C ALA A 11 0.55 -5.36 -9.26
N GLY A 12 -0.43 -4.52 -8.94
CA GLY A 12 -1.84 -4.70 -9.34
C GLY A 12 -2.03 -4.74 -10.85
N LEU A 13 -1.43 -3.77 -11.56
CA LEU A 13 -1.50 -3.69 -13.02
C LEU A 13 -0.84 -4.89 -13.70
N LYS A 14 0.30 -5.37 -13.17
CA LYS A 14 0.99 -6.54 -13.74
C LYS A 14 0.19 -7.82 -13.51
N LEU A 15 -0.51 -7.91 -12.39
CA LEU A 15 -1.34 -9.07 -12.04
C LEU A 15 -2.63 -9.11 -12.86
N ASP A 16 -3.31 -7.97 -13.05
CA ASP A 16 -4.47 -7.87 -13.96
C ASP A 16 -4.11 -8.17 -15.43
N LYS A 17 -2.87 -7.88 -15.85
CA LYS A 17 -2.40 -8.21 -17.20
C LYS A 17 -2.18 -9.72 -17.41
N ASN A 18 -1.71 -10.42 -16.38
CA ASN A 18 -1.44 -11.86 -16.43
C ASN A 18 -2.70 -12.71 -16.16
N TYR A 19 -3.66 -12.16 -15.42
CA TYR A 19 -4.97 -12.76 -15.19
C TYR A 19 -6.03 -11.89 -15.86
N PRO A 20 -6.28 -12.07 -17.17
CA PRO A 20 -7.24 -11.28 -17.92
C PRO A 20 -8.65 -11.57 -17.38
N ASN A 21 -9.02 -10.82 -16.36
CA ASN A 21 -10.33 -10.82 -15.76
C ASN A 21 -11.07 -9.59 -16.32
N GLN A 22 -12.35 -9.73 -16.68
CA GLN A 22 -13.10 -8.62 -17.31
C GLN A 22 -13.22 -7.38 -16.42
N HIS A 23 -12.96 -7.54 -15.11
CA HIS A 23 -12.88 -6.47 -14.15
C HIS A 23 -11.49 -6.47 -13.50
N ASN A 24 -10.86 -5.28 -13.42
CA ASN A 24 -9.55 -5.03 -12.81
C ASN A 24 -9.57 -5.19 -11.26
N LEU A 25 -10.07 -6.33 -10.77
CA LEU A 25 -10.25 -6.60 -9.34
C LEU A 25 -8.91 -6.70 -8.62
N TYR A 26 -7.86 -7.21 -9.28
CA TYR A 26 -6.56 -7.33 -8.63
C TYR A 26 -5.95 -5.95 -8.41
N THR A 27 -5.99 -5.06 -9.40
CA THR A 27 -5.56 -3.67 -9.20
C THR A 27 -6.36 -3.00 -8.08
N LEU A 28 -7.68 -3.21 -8.03
CA LEU A 28 -8.54 -2.63 -7.00
C LEU A 28 -8.16 -3.10 -5.59
N ILE A 29 -8.00 -4.42 -5.39
CA ILE A 29 -7.63 -5.00 -4.09
C ILE A 29 -6.21 -4.60 -3.69
N LEU A 30 -5.26 -4.58 -4.63
CA LEU A 30 -3.87 -4.20 -4.34
C LEU A 30 -3.75 -2.70 -4.01
N THR A 31 -4.50 -1.84 -4.69
CA THR A 31 -4.53 -0.40 -4.35
C THR A 31 -5.18 -0.18 -2.98
N LEU A 32 -6.33 -0.80 -2.70
CA LEU A 32 -6.94 -0.72 -1.36
C LEU A 32 -6.01 -1.23 -0.26
N GLY A 33 -5.41 -2.40 -0.45
CA GLY A 33 -4.46 -2.98 0.51
C GLY A 33 -3.24 -2.09 0.72
N SER A 34 -2.71 -1.51 -0.36
CA SER A 34 -1.56 -0.59 -0.30
C SER A 34 -1.88 0.70 0.47
N VAL A 35 -3.10 1.22 0.38
CA VAL A 35 -3.52 2.39 1.15
C VAL A 35 -3.56 2.05 2.64
N ILE A 36 -4.14 0.91 3.02
CA ILE A 36 -4.21 0.45 4.41
C ILE A 36 -2.79 0.28 4.98
N ILE A 37 -1.89 -0.38 4.25
CA ILE A 37 -0.49 -0.55 4.67
C ILE A 37 0.20 0.81 4.87
N SER A 38 -0.06 1.78 3.98
CA SER A 38 0.51 3.12 4.11
C SER A 38 0.03 3.83 5.37
N ILE A 39 -1.25 3.71 5.73
CA ILE A 39 -1.80 4.30 6.96
C ILE A 39 -1.15 3.68 8.19
N VAL A 40 -1.08 2.35 8.25
CA VAL A 40 -0.44 1.63 9.38
C VAL A 40 1.03 2.02 9.52
N TYR A 41 1.75 2.15 8.41
CA TYR A 41 3.15 2.58 8.42
C TYR A 41 3.30 3.99 9.00
N VAL A 42 2.45 4.94 8.59
CA VAL A 42 2.47 6.31 9.11
C VAL A 42 2.19 6.33 10.62
N ILE A 43 1.18 5.60 11.09
CA ILE A 43 0.86 5.49 12.52
C ILE A 43 2.06 4.94 13.30
N ARG A 44 2.64 3.83 12.85
CA ARG A 44 3.83 3.24 13.49
C ARG A 44 5.01 4.21 13.53
N ARG A 45 5.23 4.97 12.45
CA ARG A 45 6.30 5.96 12.38
C ARG A 45 6.08 7.09 13.41
N ILE A 46 4.85 7.59 13.54
CA ILE A 46 4.51 8.64 14.51
C ILE A 46 4.74 8.13 15.94
N ILE A 47 4.28 6.92 16.26
CA ILE A 47 4.48 6.31 17.59
C ILE A 47 5.97 6.14 17.90
N ALA A 48 6.77 5.66 16.94
CA ALA A 48 8.21 5.48 17.13
C ALA A 48 8.94 6.81 17.36
N VAL A 49 8.59 7.86 16.62
CA VAL A 49 9.14 9.21 16.83
C VAL A 49 8.76 9.73 18.22
N SER A 50 7.49 9.63 18.61
CA SER A 50 7.01 10.06 19.93
C SER A 50 7.67 9.31 21.10
N LYS A 51 8.01 8.03 20.91
CA LYS A 51 8.72 7.22 21.91
C LYS A 51 10.18 7.68 22.10
N ASN A 52 10.84 8.13 21.04
CA ASN A 52 12.21 8.61 21.10
C ASN A 52 12.32 10.04 21.66
N ASP A 53 11.29 10.87 21.49
CA ASP A 53 11.24 12.23 22.07
C ASP A 53 11.08 12.24 23.61
N ASN A 54 10.62 11.14 24.21
CA ASN A 54 10.43 11.00 25.65
C ASN A 54 11.63 10.33 26.37
N LYS A 55 12.79 10.21 25.71
CA LYS A 55 14.00 9.61 26.27
C LYS A 55 15.16 10.59 26.19
#